data_AF-A0A2M6WQB5-F1
#
_entry.id   AF-A0A2M6WQB5-F1
#
_cell.length_a   1.000
_cell.length_b   1.000
_cell.length_c   1.000
_cell.angle_alpha   90.00
_cell.angle_beta   90.00
_cell.angle_gamma   90.00
#
_symmetry.space_group_name_H-M   'P 1'
#
loop_
_entity.id
_entity.type
_entity.pdbx_description
1 polymer ?
#
loop_
_entity_poly.entity_id
_entity_poly.type
_entity_poly.pdbx_seq_one_letter_code
_entity_poly.pdbx_strand_id
1 'polypeptide(L)'
;SCRDTSGLNHPLAKIIPMIGVMDSSFNALDGNRDKNADGPIGFYDENVQNVSSKDNYLWSFFINSQIDTTPPKVRSIFPAMASSNVSLSDPIIIEFNKLIMSSSLKSGSLKSTIGSTTVEHKLLNLRSTTNAPTGYWTTSENLDFSPLDGQPDITRAKINHSMFGESIDYVSQAGSGVKDIFQNCFKPSSGPDCIATQENPSCCNGTSTSILDDGNCAINN
;
A
#
# COMPACT_ATOMS: atom_id res chain seq x y z
N SER A 1 23.22 39.62 9.62
CA SER A 1 22.34 38.45 9.41
C SER A 1 20.90 38.94 9.51
N CYS A 2 20.00 38.46 8.65
CA CYS A 2 18.58 38.82 8.70
C CYS A 2 17.93 38.02 9.84
N ARG A 3 18.00 38.55 11.07
CA ARG A 3 17.37 37.95 12.25
C ARG A 3 16.27 38.84 12.79
N ASP A 4 15.22 38.23 13.34
CA ASP A 4 14.21 38.94 14.11
C ASP A 4 14.74 39.35 15.50
N THR A 5 13.90 40.04 16.28
CA THR A 5 14.22 40.47 17.67
C THR A 5 14.37 39.31 18.65
N SER A 6 13.93 38.10 18.28
CA SER A 6 14.06 36.87 19.05
C SER A 6 15.33 36.09 18.68
N GLY A 7 16.11 36.57 17.70
CA GLY A 7 17.33 35.94 17.22
C GLY A 7 17.10 34.82 16.19
N LEU A 8 15.86 34.63 15.72
CA LEU A 8 15.50 33.66 14.69
C LEU A 8 15.85 34.21 13.31
N ASN A 9 16.35 33.35 12.42
CA ASN A 9 16.71 33.79 11.09
C ASN A 9 15.47 33.82 10.20
N HIS A 10 15.36 34.84 9.34
CA HIS A 10 14.40 34.78 8.25
C HIS A 10 14.78 33.65 7.29
N PRO A 11 13.80 32.95 6.69
CA PRO A 11 14.03 31.75 5.91
C PRO A 11 14.71 32.02 4.56
N LEU A 12 15.50 33.07 4.36
CA LEU A 12 16.13 33.38 3.09
C LEU A 12 17.33 32.47 2.82
N ALA A 13 17.29 31.72 1.72
CA ALA A 13 18.41 30.91 1.27
C ALA A 13 19.55 31.77 0.68
N LYS A 14 20.76 31.20 0.61
CA LYS A 14 21.89 31.82 -0.06
C LYS A 14 21.74 31.66 -1.58
N ILE A 15 21.39 32.74 -2.29
CA ILE A 15 21.12 32.70 -3.74
C ILE A 15 22.41 32.61 -4.58
N ILE A 16 23.56 33.08 -4.07
CA ILE A 16 24.85 33.02 -4.78
C ILE A 16 25.98 32.62 -3.82
N PRO A 17 26.66 31.47 -4.02
CA PRO A 17 26.24 30.33 -4.85
C PRO A 17 24.99 29.66 -4.25
N MET A 18 24.03 29.21 -5.08
CA MET A 18 22.85 28.43 -4.65
C MET A 18 23.31 27.15 -3.96
N ILE A 19 23.44 27.18 -2.64
CA ILE A 19 23.89 26.04 -1.82
C ILE A 19 22.81 25.61 -0.85
N GLY A 20 22.64 24.31 -0.70
CA GLY A 20 21.57 23.71 0.10
C GLY A 20 20.28 23.48 -0.69
N VAL A 21 19.30 22.86 -0.03
CA VAL A 21 17.95 22.66 -0.57
C VAL A 21 17.10 23.87 -0.19
N MET A 22 16.38 24.42 -1.16
CA MET A 22 15.50 25.56 -0.97
C MET A 22 14.22 25.40 -1.80
N ASP A 23 13.16 26.10 -1.41
CA ASP A 23 11.92 26.12 -2.18
C ASP A 23 12.02 27.01 -3.44
N SER A 24 10.97 27.03 -4.26
CA SER A 24 10.89 27.83 -5.48
C SER A 24 10.85 29.35 -5.23
N SER A 25 10.61 29.77 -3.99
CA SER A 25 10.65 31.18 -3.55
C SER A 25 12.00 31.55 -2.95
N PHE A 26 13.01 30.66 -3.04
CA PHE A 26 14.34 30.80 -2.44
C PHE A 26 14.34 30.84 -0.91
N ASN A 27 13.38 30.16 -0.29
CA ASN A 27 13.43 29.95 1.16
C ASN A 27 14.27 28.73 1.52
N ALA A 28 15.17 28.87 2.49
CA ALA A 28 15.90 27.78 3.10
C ALA A 28 14.92 26.84 3.84
N LEU A 29 15.17 25.54 3.73
CA LEU A 29 14.41 24.52 4.45
C LEU A 29 14.98 24.33 5.87
N ASP A 30 14.07 24.15 6.83
CA ASP A 30 14.37 23.76 8.21
C ASP A 30 14.66 22.25 8.26
N GLY A 31 15.95 21.90 8.12
CA GLY A 31 16.40 20.52 8.07
C GLY A 31 16.26 19.78 9.41
N ASN A 32 16.51 20.47 10.53
CA ASN A 32 16.47 19.92 11.89
C ASN A 32 15.09 19.95 12.55
N ARG A 33 14.07 20.47 11.84
CA ARG A 33 12.66 20.50 12.24
C ARG A 33 12.41 21.28 13.53
N ASP A 34 13.23 22.29 13.82
CA ASP A 34 13.12 23.10 15.04
C ASP A 34 12.19 24.32 14.89
N LYS A 35 11.57 24.46 13.70
CA LYS A 35 10.71 25.56 13.24
C LYS A 35 11.46 26.84 12.88
N ASN A 36 12.78 26.78 12.75
CA ASN A 36 13.62 27.92 12.39
C ASN A 36 14.66 27.50 11.35
N ALA A 37 14.85 28.33 10.32
CA ALA A 37 15.82 28.04 9.27
C ALA A 37 17.17 28.67 9.62
N ASP A 38 18.15 27.89 10.07
CA ASP A 38 19.53 28.35 10.30
C ASP A 38 20.38 28.48 9.02
N GLY A 39 19.95 27.86 7.91
CA GLY A 39 20.70 27.83 6.66
C GLY A 39 21.92 26.88 6.71
N PRO A 40 22.86 26.98 5.77
CA PRO A 40 23.89 25.96 5.57
C PRO A 40 25.08 26.06 6.56
N ILE A 41 24.79 26.20 7.86
CA ILE A 41 25.79 26.40 8.93
C ILE A 41 26.39 25.08 9.41
N GLY A 42 25.63 23.98 9.33
CA GLY A 42 26.05 22.66 9.79
C GLY A 42 25.03 21.61 9.38
N PHE A 43 25.28 20.36 9.78
CA PHE A 43 24.49 19.22 9.32
C PHE A 43 23.54 18.68 10.38
N TYR A 44 22.34 18.34 9.97
CA TYR A 44 21.37 17.55 10.71
C TYR A 44 21.35 16.15 10.12
N ASP A 45 21.78 15.18 10.92
CA ASP A 45 21.83 13.76 10.56
C ASP A 45 20.51 13.09 10.96
N GLU A 46 19.72 12.68 9.97
CA GLU A 46 18.42 12.03 10.17
C GLU A 46 18.54 10.70 10.92
N ASN A 47 19.70 10.04 10.88
CA ASN A 47 19.93 8.80 11.63
C ASN A 47 20.21 9.05 13.13
N VAL A 48 20.59 10.28 13.51
CA VAL A 48 20.90 10.67 14.90
C VAL A 48 19.78 11.52 15.51
N GLN A 49 19.08 12.31 14.68
CA GLN A 49 17.94 13.16 15.06
C GLN A 49 18.25 14.18 16.16
N ASN A 50 19.47 14.74 16.18
CA ASN A 50 19.83 15.80 17.11
C ASN A 50 19.31 17.16 16.62
N VAL A 51 18.21 17.63 17.20
CA VAL A 51 17.60 18.94 16.85
C VAL A 51 18.49 20.15 17.12
N SER A 52 19.53 20.02 17.96
CA SER A 52 20.50 21.10 18.21
C SER A 52 21.49 21.30 17.06
N SER A 53 21.48 20.40 16.07
CA SER A 53 22.21 20.53 14.82
C SER A 53 21.68 21.70 13.96
N LYS A 54 22.11 21.77 12.69
CA LYS A 54 21.75 22.84 11.74
C LYS A 54 21.21 22.23 10.45
N ASP A 55 20.70 23.07 9.56
CA ASP A 55 19.77 22.64 8.50
C ASP A 55 20.33 21.79 7.36
N ASN A 56 21.66 21.61 7.20
CA ASN A 56 22.15 20.79 6.09
C ASN A 56 21.76 19.33 6.32
N TYR A 57 20.80 18.85 5.55
CA TYR A 57 20.26 17.51 5.73
C TYR A 57 21.28 16.44 5.31
N LEU A 58 21.64 15.57 6.24
CA LEU A 58 22.44 14.38 6.04
C LEU A 58 21.58 13.17 6.36
N TRP A 59 21.62 12.15 5.50
CA TRP A 59 21.01 10.87 5.78
C TRP A 59 21.87 9.77 5.20
N SER A 60 21.86 8.64 5.87
CA SER A 60 22.45 7.39 5.43
C SER A 60 21.40 6.29 5.53
N PHE A 61 21.54 5.29 4.68
CA PHE A 61 20.70 4.10 4.70
C PHE A 61 21.57 2.87 4.54
N PHE A 62 21.13 1.79 5.17
CA PHE A 62 21.75 0.49 5.02
C PHE A 62 21.03 -0.27 3.92
N ILE A 63 21.80 -0.92 3.06
CA ILE A 63 21.28 -1.94 2.14
C ILE A 63 21.60 -3.31 2.70
N ASN A 64 20.73 -4.28 2.43
CA ASN A 64 21.02 -5.68 2.67
C ASN A 64 20.97 -6.45 1.33
N SER A 65 21.56 -7.64 1.29
CA SER A 65 21.49 -8.55 0.15
C SER A 65 20.36 -9.58 0.28
N GLN A 66 19.50 -9.44 1.30
CA GLN A 66 18.40 -10.36 1.55
C GLN A 66 17.23 -9.95 0.67
N ILE A 67 16.90 -10.81 -0.29
CA ILE A 67 15.75 -10.60 -1.17
C ILE A 67 14.54 -11.29 -0.54
N ASP A 68 13.53 -10.51 -0.20
CA ASP A 68 12.23 -11.05 0.18
C ASP A 68 11.47 -11.51 -1.07
N THR A 69 11.32 -12.81 -1.23
CA THR A 69 10.58 -13.46 -2.33
C THR A 69 9.23 -14.01 -1.89
N THR A 70 8.83 -13.75 -0.63
CA THR A 70 7.59 -14.31 -0.10
C THR A 70 6.39 -13.47 -0.58
N PRO A 71 5.35 -14.08 -1.18
CA PRO A 71 4.17 -13.33 -1.58
C PRO A 71 3.41 -12.74 -0.37
N PRO A 72 2.75 -11.58 -0.52
CA PRO A 72 1.81 -11.11 0.49
C PRO A 72 0.64 -12.11 0.63
N LYS A 73 0.06 -12.17 1.82
CA LYS A 73 -1.10 -13.00 2.16
C LYS A 73 -2.19 -12.12 2.76
N VAL A 74 -3.44 -12.50 2.51
CA VAL A 74 -4.59 -11.89 3.18
C VAL A 74 -4.67 -12.46 4.60
N ARG A 75 -4.79 -11.60 5.60
CA ARG A 75 -4.99 -11.95 7.01
C ARG A 75 -6.47 -12.05 7.36
N SER A 76 -7.26 -11.10 6.86
CA SER A 76 -8.69 -11.05 7.11
C SER A 76 -9.41 -10.30 5.99
N ILE A 77 -10.67 -10.66 5.81
CA ILE A 77 -11.60 -9.98 4.91
C ILE A 77 -12.86 -9.65 5.72
N PHE A 78 -13.33 -8.42 5.60
CA PHE A 78 -14.60 -7.97 6.14
C PHE A 78 -15.38 -7.27 5.03
N PRO A 79 -16.68 -7.49 4.86
CA PRO A 79 -17.48 -8.51 5.53
C PRO A 79 -17.00 -9.92 5.20
N ALA A 80 -17.21 -10.86 6.13
CA ALA A 80 -16.88 -12.26 5.88
C ALA A 80 -17.81 -12.82 4.80
N MET A 81 -17.37 -13.87 4.09
CA MET A 81 -18.20 -14.54 3.09
C MET A 81 -19.52 -15.01 3.72
N ALA A 82 -20.64 -14.79 3.02
CA ALA A 82 -21.99 -15.17 3.46
C ALA A 82 -22.39 -14.63 4.85
N SER A 83 -21.81 -13.49 5.28
CA SER A 83 -22.22 -12.83 6.51
C SER A 83 -23.63 -12.22 6.38
N SER A 84 -24.43 -12.37 7.43
CA SER A 84 -25.74 -11.74 7.56
C SER A 84 -25.65 -10.49 8.44
N ASN A 85 -26.62 -9.56 8.31
CA ASN A 85 -26.72 -8.33 9.11
C ASN A 85 -25.55 -7.34 8.96
N VAL A 86 -24.87 -7.34 7.82
CA VAL A 86 -23.87 -6.33 7.47
C VAL A 86 -24.60 -5.12 6.88
N SER A 87 -24.16 -3.90 7.21
CA SER A 87 -24.74 -2.72 6.58
C SER A 87 -24.41 -2.70 5.10
N LEU A 88 -25.41 -2.38 4.25
CA LEU A 88 -25.23 -2.22 2.80
C LEU A 88 -24.31 -1.04 2.44
N SER A 89 -23.89 -0.25 3.42
CA SER A 89 -22.95 0.87 3.26
C SER A 89 -21.58 0.60 3.88
N ASP A 90 -21.37 -0.55 4.52
CA ASP A 90 -20.07 -0.88 5.09
C ASP A 90 -19.06 -1.19 3.98
N PRO A 91 -17.85 -0.61 4.02
CA PRO A 91 -16.84 -0.88 3.00
C PRO A 91 -16.32 -2.32 3.12
N ILE A 92 -15.84 -2.85 1.99
CA ILE A 92 -15.13 -4.13 1.98
C ILE A 92 -13.67 -3.87 2.35
N ILE A 93 -13.19 -4.53 3.40
CA ILE A 93 -11.86 -4.40 3.98
C ILE A 93 -11.08 -5.69 3.73
N ILE A 94 -9.86 -5.55 3.21
CA ILE A 94 -8.90 -6.64 3.00
C ILE A 94 -7.61 -6.25 3.72
N GLU A 95 -7.24 -7.01 4.75
CA GLU A 95 -5.97 -6.82 5.46
C GLU A 95 -4.91 -7.75 4.91
N PHE A 96 -3.78 -7.21 4.47
CA PHE A 96 -2.62 -7.98 4.04
C PHE A 96 -1.60 -8.09 5.17
N ASN A 97 -0.82 -9.16 5.20
CA ASN A 97 0.24 -9.37 6.20
C ASN A 97 1.55 -8.62 5.88
N LYS A 98 1.54 -7.77 4.86
CA LYS A 98 2.69 -7.00 4.39
C LYS A 98 2.24 -5.62 3.96
N LEU A 99 3.20 -4.71 3.86
CA LEU A 99 3.04 -3.46 3.14
C LEU A 99 2.83 -3.70 1.65
N ILE A 100 1.76 -3.13 1.12
CA ILE A 100 1.37 -3.25 -0.28
C ILE A 100 1.64 -1.95 -1.04
N MET A 101 2.13 -2.04 -2.27
CA MET A 101 2.29 -0.87 -3.14
C MET A 101 0.94 -0.25 -3.43
N SER A 102 0.76 1.01 -3.02
CA SER A 102 -0.47 1.78 -3.24
C SER A 102 -0.85 1.86 -4.73
N SER A 103 0.13 1.91 -5.64
CA SER A 103 -0.09 1.90 -7.10
C SER A 103 -0.73 0.61 -7.64
N SER A 104 -0.67 -0.48 -6.87
CA SER A 104 -1.31 -1.77 -7.17
C SER A 104 -2.69 -1.93 -6.51
N LEU A 105 -3.01 -1.11 -5.50
CA LEU A 105 -4.31 -1.08 -4.80
C LEU A 105 -5.34 -0.19 -5.50
N LYS A 106 -5.39 -0.28 -6.83
CA LYS A 106 -6.35 0.45 -7.67
C LYS A 106 -7.31 -0.52 -8.37
N SER A 107 -8.37 0.01 -8.98
CA SER A 107 -9.28 -0.78 -9.79
C SER A 107 -8.70 -1.13 -11.16
N GLY A 108 -9.25 -2.20 -11.76
CA GLY A 108 -8.96 -2.62 -13.12
C GLY A 108 -8.01 -3.82 -13.20
N SER A 109 -7.21 -3.84 -14.26
CA SER A 109 -6.29 -4.92 -14.56
C SER A 109 -5.05 -4.42 -15.29
N LEU A 110 -4.01 -5.26 -15.27
CA LEU A 110 -2.77 -5.08 -16.00
C LEU A 110 -2.61 -6.25 -16.94
N LYS A 111 -2.25 -6.00 -18.21
CA LYS A 111 -1.92 -7.06 -19.16
C LYS A 111 -0.40 -7.14 -19.27
N SER A 112 0.13 -8.36 -19.11
CA SER A 112 1.54 -8.65 -19.28
C SER A 112 1.69 -9.67 -20.41
N THR A 113 2.46 -9.32 -21.43
CA THR A 113 2.73 -10.21 -22.56
C THR A 113 4.10 -10.83 -22.39
N ILE A 114 4.14 -12.16 -22.28
CA ILE A 114 5.37 -12.96 -22.19
C ILE A 114 5.39 -13.89 -23.40
N GLY A 115 6.28 -13.62 -24.35
CA GLY A 115 6.32 -14.31 -25.64
C GLY A 115 5.02 -14.14 -26.42
N SER A 116 4.35 -15.25 -26.73
CA SER A 116 3.04 -15.27 -27.42
C SER A 116 1.84 -15.25 -26.46
N THR A 117 2.07 -15.34 -25.14
CA THR A 117 1.01 -15.40 -24.13
C THR A 117 0.77 -14.03 -23.51
N THR A 118 -0.50 -13.62 -23.43
CA THR A 118 -0.89 -12.43 -22.67
C THR A 118 -1.65 -12.86 -21.43
N VAL A 119 -1.10 -12.55 -20.27
CA VAL A 119 -1.70 -12.82 -18.97
C VAL A 119 -2.32 -11.54 -18.45
N GLU A 120 -3.59 -11.60 -18.06
CA GLU A 120 -4.28 -10.49 -17.41
C GLU A 120 -4.21 -10.64 -15.88
N HIS A 121 -3.57 -9.68 -15.23
CA HIS A 121 -3.48 -9.56 -13.80
C HIS A 121 -4.55 -8.61 -13.29
N LYS A 122 -5.54 -9.13 -12.56
CA LYS A 122 -6.57 -8.30 -11.91
C LYS A 122 -5.97 -7.58 -10.70
N LEU A 123 -6.46 -6.36 -10.45
CA LEU A 123 -6.11 -5.57 -9.26
C LEU A 123 -7.21 -5.73 -8.20
N LEU A 124 -7.62 -4.64 -7.53
CA LEU A 124 -8.74 -4.65 -6.61
C LEU A 124 -10.04 -4.32 -7.34
N ASN A 125 -10.93 -5.31 -7.44
CA ASN A 125 -12.19 -5.14 -8.15
C ASN A 125 -13.40 -5.51 -7.31
N LEU A 126 -14.53 -4.90 -7.65
CA LEU A 126 -15.84 -5.23 -7.11
C LEU A 126 -16.79 -5.46 -8.28
N ARG A 127 -17.50 -6.58 -8.24
CA ARG A 127 -18.49 -6.94 -9.26
C ARG A 127 -19.78 -7.39 -8.62
N SER A 128 -20.91 -7.08 -9.26
CA SER A 128 -22.21 -7.66 -8.95
C SER A 128 -22.42 -8.91 -9.78
N THR A 129 -23.08 -9.93 -9.23
CA THR A 129 -23.44 -11.16 -9.95
C THR A 129 -24.52 -10.93 -11.01
N THR A 130 -25.36 -9.91 -10.83
CA THR A 130 -26.45 -9.53 -11.73
C THR A 130 -26.04 -8.45 -12.74
N ASN A 131 -24.75 -8.11 -12.81
CA ASN A 131 -24.20 -7.00 -13.59
C ASN A 131 -24.85 -5.64 -13.25
N ALA A 132 -25.34 -5.47 -12.02
CA ALA A 132 -25.82 -4.18 -11.56
C ALA A 132 -24.65 -3.17 -11.50
N PRO A 133 -24.80 -1.97 -12.10
CA PRO A 133 -23.74 -0.96 -12.08
C PRO A 133 -23.48 -0.53 -10.64
N THR A 134 -22.25 -0.76 -10.17
CA THR A 134 -21.85 -0.48 -8.79
C THR A 134 -20.64 0.43 -8.81
N GLY A 135 -20.81 1.67 -8.34
CA GLY A 135 -19.70 2.61 -8.22
C GLY A 135 -18.85 2.25 -7.00
N TYR A 136 -17.54 2.14 -7.19
CA TYR A 136 -16.61 1.87 -6.10
C TYR A 136 -15.27 2.59 -6.28
N TRP A 137 -14.58 2.84 -5.18
CA TRP A 137 -13.24 3.41 -5.14
C TRP A 137 -12.42 2.71 -4.06
N THR A 138 -11.11 2.67 -4.27
CA THR A 138 -10.18 2.02 -3.34
C THR A 138 -9.45 3.05 -2.49
N THR A 139 -9.25 2.71 -1.23
CA THR A 139 -8.38 3.46 -0.30
C THR A 139 -7.51 2.45 0.45
N SER A 140 -6.39 2.91 0.99
CA SER A 140 -5.48 2.05 1.74
C SER A 140 -4.91 2.80 2.92
N GLU A 141 -4.75 2.11 4.05
CA GLU A 141 -4.03 2.60 5.21
C GLU A 141 -2.97 1.58 5.62
N ASN A 142 -1.83 2.09 6.05
CA ASN A 142 -0.76 1.28 6.61
C ASN A 142 -0.92 1.27 8.13
N LEU A 143 -0.83 0.10 8.74
CA LEU A 143 -1.02 -0.08 10.17
C LEU A 143 0.25 -0.72 10.75
N ASP A 144 0.63 -0.23 11.92
CA ASP A 144 1.60 -0.86 12.79
C ASP A 144 0.94 -2.08 13.45
N PHE A 145 1.61 -3.25 13.38
CA PHE A 145 1.07 -4.50 13.90
C PHE A 145 2.12 -5.31 14.66
N SER A 146 1.94 -5.38 15.98
CA SER A 146 2.59 -6.29 16.94
C SER A 146 3.93 -6.90 16.50
N PRO A 147 5.07 -6.38 17.00
CA PRO A 147 5.19 -5.37 18.05
C PRO A 147 4.83 -3.96 17.56
N LEU A 148 4.14 -3.18 18.41
CA LEU A 148 3.81 -1.79 18.08
C LEU A 148 5.02 -0.89 18.29
N ASP A 149 5.89 -0.81 17.28
CA ASP A 149 7.16 -0.07 17.33
C ASP A 149 7.11 1.30 16.64
N GLY A 150 5.91 1.70 16.17
CA GLY A 150 5.67 2.94 15.46
C GLY A 150 5.95 2.85 13.95
N GLN A 151 6.37 1.69 13.44
CA GLN A 151 6.54 1.45 12.00
C GLN A 151 5.34 0.67 11.45
N PRO A 152 4.89 0.98 10.23
CA PRO A 152 3.82 0.22 9.61
C PRO A 152 4.32 -1.13 9.10
N ASP A 153 3.60 -2.21 9.42
CA ASP A 153 3.94 -3.58 8.99
C ASP A 153 2.96 -4.15 7.96
N ILE A 154 1.70 -3.78 8.11
CA ILE A 154 0.59 -4.34 7.33
C ILE A 154 -0.14 -3.24 6.57
N THR A 155 -0.78 -3.63 5.47
CA THR A 155 -1.68 -2.73 4.73
C THR A 155 -3.11 -3.22 4.82
N ARG A 156 -4.01 -2.32 5.21
CA ARG A 156 -5.45 -2.49 5.09
C ARG A 156 -5.94 -1.78 3.83
N ALA A 157 -6.40 -2.55 2.86
CA ALA A 157 -7.09 -2.03 1.69
C ALA A 157 -8.60 -1.98 1.95
N LYS A 158 -9.25 -0.91 1.50
CA LYS A 158 -10.70 -0.73 1.58
C LYS A 158 -11.25 -0.48 0.18
N ILE A 159 -12.26 -1.26 -0.20
CA ILE A 159 -13.10 -1.03 -1.37
C ILE A 159 -14.37 -0.37 -0.86
N ASN A 160 -14.43 0.95 -0.99
CA ASN A 160 -15.62 1.72 -0.68
C ASN A 160 -16.53 1.71 -1.90
N HIS A 161 -17.84 1.79 -1.68
CA HIS A 161 -18.83 1.73 -2.75
C HIS A 161 -20.06 2.58 -2.41
N SER A 162 -20.87 2.86 -3.43
CA SER A 162 -22.24 3.31 -3.22
C SER A 162 -23.04 2.24 -2.47
N MET A 163 -24.09 2.63 -1.74
CA MET A 163 -24.98 1.69 -1.06
C MET A 163 -25.35 0.49 -1.95
N PHE A 164 -25.14 -0.72 -1.41
CA PHE A 164 -25.48 -1.95 -2.12
C PHE A 164 -26.98 -2.12 -2.27
N GLY A 165 -27.37 -2.72 -3.39
CA GLY A 165 -28.75 -3.15 -3.60
C GLY A 165 -29.08 -4.35 -2.74
N GLU A 166 -30.30 -4.40 -2.22
CA GLU A 166 -30.82 -5.57 -1.53
C GLU A 166 -30.97 -6.74 -2.51
N SER A 167 -30.77 -7.96 -2.00
CA SER A 167 -30.92 -9.20 -2.78
C SER A 167 -30.02 -9.30 -4.03
N ILE A 168 -28.87 -8.61 -4.02
CA ILE A 168 -27.82 -8.71 -5.04
C ILE A 168 -26.55 -9.22 -4.36
N ASP A 169 -25.93 -10.23 -4.96
CA ASP A 169 -24.63 -10.69 -4.50
C ASP A 169 -23.50 -9.86 -5.12
N TYR A 170 -22.56 -9.49 -4.25
CA TYR A 170 -21.37 -8.74 -4.61
C TYR A 170 -20.12 -9.56 -4.33
N VAL A 171 -19.17 -9.53 -5.26
CA VAL A 171 -17.90 -10.24 -5.16
C VAL A 171 -16.77 -9.23 -5.26
N SER A 172 -16.01 -9.10 -4.17
CA SER A 172 -14.71 -8.44 -4.19
C SER A 172 -13.62 -9.38 -4.67
N GLN A 173 -12.65 -8.84 -5.41
CA GLN A 173 -11.50 -9.58 -5.92
C GLN A 173 -10.22 -8.83 -5.62
N ALA A 174 -9.26 -9.52 -5.00
CA ALA A 174 -7.85 -9.15 -5.01
C ALA A 174 -7.11 -10.09 -5.97
N GLY A 175 -6.63 -9.56 -7.09
CA GLY A 175 -5.95 -10.37 -8.10
C GLY A 175 -4.42 -10.36 -7.96
N SER A 176 -3.77 -11.14 -8.83
CA SER A 176 -2.30 -11.27 -8.87
C SER A 176 -1.56 -10.01 -9.33
N GLY A 177 -2.28 -8.95 -9.70
CA GLY A 177 -1.69 -7.65 -9.99
C GLY A 177 -1.40 -6.82 -8.73
N VAL A 178 -1.97 -7.19 -7.59
CA VAL A 178 -1.63 -6.59 -6.28
C VAL A 178 -0.22 -7.02 -5.90
N LYS A 179 0.62 -6.08 -5.45
CA LYS A 179 2.04 -6.34 -5.16
C LYS A 179 2.47 -5.71 -3.85
N ASP A 180 3.32 -6.42 -3.10
CA ASP A 180 3.97 -5.85 -1.92
C ASP A 180 5.01 -4.77 -2.30
N ILE A 181 5.53 -4.02 -1.32
CA ILE A 181 6.56 -2.99 -1.53
C ILE A 181 7.88 -3.54 -2.10
N PHE A 182 8.10 -4.85 -2.03
CA PHE A 182 9.21 -5.57 -2.64
C PHE A 182 8.88 -6.13 -4.03
N GLN A 183 7.72 -5.74 -4.58
CA GLN A 183 7.21 -6.12 -5.90
C GLN A 183 6.83 -7.59 -6.05
N ASN A 184 6.69 -8.36 -4.96
CA ASN A 184 6.15 -9.71 -5.01
C ASN A 184 4.65 -9.66 -5.31
N CYS A 185 4.23 -10.40 -6.33
CA CYS A 185 2.82 -10.52 -6.70
C CYS A 185 2.06 -11.29 -5.62
N PHE A 186 0.89 -10.78 -5.26
CA PHE A 186 -0.11 -11.53 -4.51
C PHE A 186 -0.43 -12.83 -5.25
N LYS A 187 -0.59 -13.93 -4.53
CA LYS A 187 -0.97 -15.25 -5.07
C LYS A 187 -2.40 -15.56 -4.64
N PRO A 188 -3.43 -15.20 -5.43
CA PRO A 188 -4.83 -15.43 -5.07
C PRO A 188 -5.17 -16.90 -4.88
N SER A 189 -4.41 -17.78 -5.53
CA SER A 189 -4.64 -19.22 -5.52
C SER A 189 -4.17 -19.89 -4.23
N SER A 190 -3.48 -19.17 -3.33
CA SER A 190 -3.08 -19.66 -2.01
C SER A 190 -3.75 -18.84 -0.92
N GLY A 191 -4.38 -19.50 0.04
CA GLY A 191 -5.04 -18.87 1.18
C GLY A 191 -4.24 -18.98 2.49
N PRO A 192 -4.77 -18.42 3.60
CA PRO A 192 -4.18 -18.57 4.94
C PRO A 192 -4.04 -20.03 5.36
N ASP A 193 -5.08 -20.83 5.11
CA ASP A 193 -5.19 -22.23 5.55
C ASP A 193 -4.97 -23.24 4.41
N CYS A 194 -4.60 -22.76 3.22
CA CYS A 194 -4.42 -23.61 2.05
C CYS A 194 -3.23 -23.16 1.20
N ILE A 195 -2.33 -24.10 0.93
CA ILE A 195 -1.12 -23.89 0.14
C ILE A 195 -1.34 -24.52 -1.24
N ALA A 196 -1.31 -23.69 -2.28
CA ALA A 196 -1.38 -24.17 -3.65
C ALA A 196 -0.04 -24.80 -4.10
N THR A 197 -0.08 -26.07 -4.50
CA THR A 197 1.05 -26.84 -5.06
C THR A 197 0.92 -26.97 -6.59
N GLN A 198 1.85 -27.70 -7.23
CA GLN A 198 1.77 -27.96 -8.67
C GLN A 198 0.61 -28.92 -9.02
N GLU A 199 0.30 -29.88 -8.14
CA GLU A 199 -0.82 -30.81 -8.33
C GLU A 199 -2.17 -30.16 -8.00
N ASN A 200 -2.20 -29.26 -7.01
CA ASN A 200 -3.40 -28.52 -6.62
C ASN A 200 -3.11 -27.01 -6.67
N PRO A 201 -3.21 -26.39 -7.86
CA PRO A 201 -2.76 -25.02 -8.08
C PRO A 201 -3.68 -23.96 -7.47
N SER A 202 -4.88 -24.35 -7.03
CA SER A 202 -5.91 -23.45 -6.52
C SER A 202 -6.45 -23.89 -5.18
N CYS A 203 -6.67 -22.93 -4.29
CA CYS A 203 -7.36 -23.10 -3.02
C CYS A 203 -8.77 -22.53 -3.11
N CYS A 204 -9.78 -23.37 -2.88
CA CYS A 204 -11.18 -22.98 -2.88
C CYS A 204 -11.82 -23.31 -1.54
N ASN A 205 -12.36 -22.28 -0.87
CA ASN A 205 -12.94 -22.37 0.47
C ASN A 205 -12.04 -23.14 1.47
N GLY A 206 -10.73 -22.86 1.43
CA GLY A 206 -9.75 -23.51 2.31
C GLY A 206 -9.32 -24.93 1.89
N THR A 207 -9.83 -25.45 0.77
CA THR A 207 -9.48 -26.79 0.27
C THR A 207 -8.66 -26.68 -1.02
N SER A 208 -7.58 -27.44 -1.14
CA SER A 208 -6.76 -27.47 -2.36
C SER A 208 -7.50 -28.26 -3.46
N THR A 209 -7.68 -27.67 -4.64
CA THR A 209 -8.37 -28.30 -5.78
C THR A 209 -7.46 -28.38 -7.00
N SER A 210 -7.73 -29.35 -7.86
CA SER A 210 -7.17 -29.40 -9.21
C SER A 210 -7.72 -28.25 -10.08
N ILE A 211 -7.09 -28.06 -11.24
CA ILE A 211 -7.40 -26.98 -12.19
C ILE A 211 -8.91 -26.92 -12.48
N LEU A 212 -9.56 -25.84 -12.05
CA LEU A 212 -10.90 -25.46 -12.53
C LEU A 212 -10.69 -24.72 -13.86
N ASP A 213 -11.54 -24.99 -14.87
CA ASP A 213 -11.40 -24.44 -16.24
C ASP A 213 -11.23 -22.91 -16.29
N ASP A 214 -11.76 -22.19 -15.29
CA ASP A 214 -11.71 -20.72 -15.20
C ASP A 214 -10.78 -20.19 -14.10
N GLY A 215 -10.08 -21.07 -13.37
CA GLY A 215 -9.21 -20.69 -12.24
C GLY A 215 -9.91 -20.00 -11.06
N ASN A 216 -11.23 -19.80 -11.15
CA ASN A 216 -12.08 -19.24 -10.11
C ASN A 216 -12.68 -20.37 -9.29
N CYS A 217 -12.70 -20.20 -7.97
CA CYS A 217 -13.55 -20.99 -7.10
C CYS A 217 -15.00 -20.67 -7.46
N ALA A 218 -15.59 -21.50 -8.30
CA ALA A 218 -16.99 -21.36 -8.68
C ALA A 218 -17.83 -21.45 -7.40
N ILE A 219 -18.58 -20.38 -7.12
CA ILE A 219 -19.75 -20.47 -6.26
C ILE A 219 -20.81 -21.18 -7.13
N ASN A 220 -20.68 -22.50 -7.28
CA ASN A 220 -21.77 -23.29 -7.82
C ASN A 220 -22.70 -23.62 -6.65
N ASN A 221 -23.66 -22.72 -6.42
CA ASN A 221 -25.03 -23.08 -6.11
C ASN A 221 -25.96 -21.97 -6.61
#